data_AF-A0A359IF89-F1
#
_entry.id   AF-A0A359IF89-F1
#
_cell.length_a   1.000
_cell.length_b   1.000
_cell.length_c   1.000
_cell.angle_alpha   90.00
_cell.angle_beta   90.00
_cell.angle_gamma   90.00
#
_symmetry.space_group_name_H-M   'P 1'
#
loop_
_entity.id
_entity.type
_entity.pdbx_description
1 polymer ?
#
loop_
_entity_poly.entity_id
_entity_poly.type
_entity_poly.pdbx_seq_one_letter_code
_entity_poly.pdbx_strand_id
1 'polypeptide(L)'
;MIKNSVFRRVVHLGMILSLFFITHAYALTTDQMTTALKTLYQEAVSFSKKVEDYPPDSKEKVTITRILNMLKQDAKKIRVLSDTESSAKTQAEYKKMAEQWKKIRSFIRDMEKDLKQAETAPLKTPEDILREIEAYRRRIESLESRLDEMPVPVDRMSERQRVEMAVKEEDWQTVKTRLDKALLHYPDDLELHYYLSLYMEAQKNYPAARDAILEALRLGSRNARYWSKAGDIYLQLGLYEQAFG
;
A
#
# COMPACT_ATOMS: atom_id res chain seq x y z
N MET A 1 31.51 -17.10 70.18
CA MET A 1 31.16 -18.51 69.82
C MET A 1 30.35 -18.48 68.53
N ILE A 2 30.92 -18.95 67.41
CA ILE A 2 30.52 -20.18 66.67
C ILE A 2 29.17 -19.98 65.93
N LYS A 3 28.96 -20.07 64.61
CA LYS A 3 29.64 -20.61 63.40
C LYS A 3 29.00 -19.94 62.15
N ASN A 4 29.75 -19.61 61.08
CA ASN A 4 29.80 -20.31 59.76
C ASN A 4 28.48 -20.97 59.31
N SER A 5 27.97 -20.88 58.07
CA SER A 5 28.55 -20.52 56.77
C SER A 5 27.50 -20.72 55.65
N VAL A 6 27.57 -19.90 54.58
CA VAL A 6 27.32 -20.24 53.15
C VAL A 6 25.92 -20.76 52.75
N PHE A 7 25.17 -19.99 51.93
CA PHE A 7 24.81 -20.39 50.55
C PHE A 7 24.03 -19.29 49.79
N ARG A 8 24.64 -18.89 48.66
CA ARG A 8 24.08 -18.33 47.41
C ARG A 8 23.16 -17.10 47.43
N ARG A 9 23.80 -15.97 47.09
CA ARG A 9 23.23 -14.93 46.21
C ARG A 9 22.66 -15.58 44.95
N VAL A 10 21.35 -15.48 44.73
CA VAL A 10 20.75 -15.66 43.41
C VAL A 10 20.52 -14.28 42.83
N VAL A 11 21.45 -13.91 41.95
CA VAL A 11 21.40 -12.74 41.10
C VAL A 11 20.25 -12.94 40.11
N HIS A 12 19.13 -12.25 40.31
CA HIS A 12 18.15 -12.04 39.25
C HIS A 12 18.68 -10.95 38.30
N LEU A 13 19.69 -11.30 37.50
CA LEU A 13 19.93 -10.61 36.24
C LEU A 13 18.88 -11.15 35.26
N GLY A 14 17.76 -10.44 35.15
CA GLY A 14 16.87 -10.57 34.01
C GLY A 14 17.70 -10.29 32.76
N MET A 15 17.99 -11.34 32.00
CA MET A 15 18.76 -11.27 30.77
C MET A 15 17.89 -10.53 29.73
N ILE A 16 17.97 -9.21 29.74
CA ILE A 16 17.62 -8.39 28.59
C ILE A 16 18.63 -8.80 27.52
N LEU A 17 18.23 -9.71 26.61
CA LEU A 17 19.00 -9.98 25.40
C LEU A 17 18.99 -8.69 24.57
N SER A 18 19.98 -7.84 24.82
CA SER A 18 20.40 -6.80 23.90
C SER A 18 20.86 -7.49 22.62
N LEU A 19 20.53 -6.89 21.48
CA LEU A 19 20.95 -7.28 20.13
C LEU A 19 22.47 -7.10 19.91
N PHE A 20 23.31 -7.46 20.88
CA PHE A 20 24.75 -7.14 20.90
C PHE A 20 25.68 -8.35 20.87
N PHE A 21 25.16 -9.55 20.65
CA PHE A 21 25.94 -10.67 20.14
C PHE A 21 25.25 -11.04 18.82
N ILE A 22 25.93 -11.06 17.67
CA ILE A 22 26.73 -12.20 17.24
C ILE A 22 27.47 -11.76 15.94
N THR A 23 28.80 -11.75 15.95
CA THR A 23 29.65 -11.54 14.75
C THR A 23 30.24 -12.84 14.20
N HIS A 24 29.67 -14.01 14.51
CA HIS A 24 30.08 -15.28 13.91
C HIS A 24 28.84 -16.09 13.51
N ALA A 25 28.88 -16.73 12.33
CA ALA A 25 27.76 -17.34 11.63
C ALA A 25 26.96 -18.36 12.46
N TYR A 26 25.95 -17.91 13.20
CA TYR A 26 24.87 -18.77 13.67
C TYR A 26 23.72 -18.71 12.66
N ALA A 27 23.25 -19.89 12.24
CA ALA A 27 22.03 -20.02 11.47
C ALA A 27 20.86 -19.52 12.33
N LEU A 28 19.99 -18.70 11.75
CA LEU A 28 18.75 -18.25 12.38
C LEU A 28 17.75 -19.42 12.35
N THR A 29 17.21 -19.77 13.50
CA THR A 29 16.18 -20.82 13.62
C THR A 29 14.79 -20.24 13.38
N THR A 30 13.85 -21.08 12.95
CA THR A 30 12.44 -20.69 12.79
C THR A 30 11.84 -20.16 14.09
N ASP A 31 12.22 -20.74 15.24
CA ASP A 31 11.78 -20.29 16.57
C ASP A 31 12.28 -18.89 16.92
N GLN A 32 13.55 -18.59 16.63
CA GLN A 32 14.11 -17.26 16.82
C GLN A 32 13.40 -16.23 15.95
N MET A 33 13.15 -16.55 14.67
CA MET A 33 12.45 -15.68 13.74
C MET A 33 11.00 -15.43 14.17
N THR A 34 10.29 -16.48 14.58
CA THR A 34 8.92 -16.40 15.07
C THR A 34 8.83 -15.57 16.34
N THR A 35 9.75 -15.76 17.28
CA THR A 35 9.82 -14.99 18.54
C THR A 35 10.11 -13.52 18.27
N ALA A 36 11.07 -13.22 17.39
CA ALA A 36 11.41 -11.84 17.03
C ALA A 36 10.24 -11.13 16.33
N LEU A 37 9.58 -11.81 15.38
CA LEU A 37 8.41 -11.28 14.69
C LEU A 37 7.25 -11.01 15.64
N LYS A 38 6.96 -11.97 16.54
CA LYS A 38 5.89 -11.81 17.53
C LYS A 38 6.11 -10.58 18.40
N THR A 39 7.33 -10.39 18.90
CA THR A 39 7.67 -9.21 19.71
C THR A 39 7.50 -7.92 18.92
N LEU A 40 8.03 -7.83 17.70
CA LEU A 40 7.87 -6.64 16.86
C LEU A 40 6.40 -6.38 16.49
N TYR A 41 5.62 -7.42 16.23
CA TYR A 41 4.18 -7.28 15.97
C TYR A 41 3.44 -6.70 17.17
N GLN A 42 3.77 -7.13 18.39
CA GLN A 42 3.17 -6.57 19.60
C GLN A 42 3.59 -5.11 19.84
N GLU A 43 4.84 -4.74 19.55
CA GLU A 43 5.29 -3.34 19.54
C GLU A 43 4.45 -2.50 18.56
N ALA A 44 4.24 -3.00 17.34
CA ALA A 44 3.44 -2.32 16.33
C ALA A 44 1.95 -2.21 16.72
N VAL A 45 1.36 -3.26 17.30
CA VAL A 45 -0.02 -3.22 17.82
C VAL A 45 -0.16 -2.23 18.96
N SER A 46 0.82 -2.20 19.88
CA SER A 46 0.85 -1.23 20.98
C SER A 46 0.88 0.21 20.45
N PHE A 47 1.73 0.48 19.45
CA PHE A 47 1.75 1.78 18.78
C PHE A 47 0.41 2.10 18.11
N SER A 48 -0.17 1.14 17.38
CA SER A 48 -1.45 1.32 16.69
C SER A 48 -2.58 1.74 17.62
N LYS A 49 -2.59 1.27 18.87
CA LYS A 49 -3.57 1.67 19.89
C LYS A 49 -3.39 3.12 20.34
N LYS A 50 -2.14 3.60 20.43
CA LYS A 50 -1.86 5.00 20.81
C LYS A 50 -2.39 6.00 19.78
N VAL A 51 -2.49 5.59 18.52
CA VAL A 51 -2.98 6.40 17.40
C VAL A 51 -4.38 5.97 16.94
N GLU A 52 -5.14 5.28 17.79
CA GLU A 52 -6.46 4.74 17.43
C GLU A 52 -7.49 5.84 17.14
N ASP A 53 -7.40 6.96 17.84
CA ASP A 53 -8.32 8.10 17.67
C ASP A 53 -7.87 9.07 16.57
N TYR A 54 -6.71 8.84 15.95
CA TYR A 54 -6.21 9.71 14.89
C TYR A 54 -7.08 9.59 13.63
N PRO A 55 -7.14 10.62 12.77
CA PRO A 55 -7.81 10.53 11.47
C PRO A 55 -7.33 9.32 10.65
N PRO A 56 -8.22 8.61 9.93
CA PRO A 56 -7.85 7.40 9.15
C PRO A 56 -6.73 7.63 8.13
N ASP A 57 -6.63 8.84 7.59
CA ASP A 57 -5.66 9.31 6.61
C ASP A 57 -4.40 9.93 7.23
N SER A 58 -4.33 10.00 8.57
CA SER A 58 -3.11 10.44 9.25
C SER A 58 -1.92 9.56 8.87
N LYS A 59 -0.75 10.20 8.75
CA LYS A 59 0.51 9.52 8.42
C LYS A 59 0.77 8.35 9.36
N GLU A 60 0.48 8.51 10.64
CA GLU A 60 0.68 7.53 11.69
C GLU A 60 -0.19 6.29 11.48
N LYS A 61 -1.51 6.46 11.30
CA LYS A 61 -2.44 5.34 11.06
C LYS A 61 -2.13 4.59 9.77
N VAL A 62 -1.91 5.31 8.67
CA VAL A 62 -1.61 4.70 7.37
C VAL A 62 -0.33 3.88 7.47
N THR A 63 0.70 4.44 8.12
CA THR A 63 2.00 3.78 8.21
C THR A 63 1.98 2.56 9.12
N ILE A 64 1.38 2.65 10.31
CA ILE A 64 1.32 1.50 11.22
C ILE A 64 0.47 0.36 10.66
N THR A 65 -0.62 0.68 9.96
CA THR A 65 -1.47 -0.31 9.28
C THR A 65 -0.67 -1.06 8.21
N ARG A 66 0.13 -0.34 7.40
CA ARG A 66 1.00 -0.95 6.40
C ARG A 66 2.04 -1.87 7.05
N ILE A 67 2.67 -1.44 8.15
CA ILE A 67 3.64 -2.25 8.89
C ILE A 67 2.98 -3.54 9.42
N LEU A 68 1.83 -3.44 10.07
CA LEU A 68 1.11 -4.61 10.59
C LEU A 68 0.77 -5.62 9.47
N ASN A 69 0.36 -5.14 8.30
CA ASN A 69 0.11 -6.01 7.15
C ASN A 69 1.39 -6.68 6.64
N MET A 70 2.51 -5.96 6.57
CA MET A 70 3.81 -6.55 6.20
C MET A 70 4.23 -7.65 7.18
N LEU A 71 4.14 -7.39 8.48
CA LEU A 71 4.50 -8.37 9.53
C LEU A 71 3.61 -9.62 9.48
N LYS A 72 2.32 -9.48 9.13
CA LYS A 72 1.42 -10.64 8.89
C LYS A 72 1.87 -11.47 7.68
N GLN A 73 2.34 -10.83 6.60
CA GLN A 73 2.86 -11.57 5.45
C GLN A 73 4.18 -12.26 5.79
N ASP A 74 5.05 -11.61 6.57
CA ASP A 74 6.28 -12.19 7.05
C ASP A 74 6.03 -13.44 7.91
N ALA A 75 4.98 -13.44 8.74
CA ALA A 75 4.57 -14.63 9.50
C ALA A 75 4.25 -15.82 8.58
N LYS A 76 3.51 -15.57 7.49
CA LYS A 76 3.21 -16.60 6.49
C LYS A 76 4.48 -17.09 5.80
N LYS A 77 5.40 -16.17 5.49
CA LYS A 77 6.66 -16.49 4.84
C LYS A 77 7.56 -17.36 5.72
N ILE A 78 7.66 -17.08 7.02
CA ILE A 78 8.41 -17.92 7.97
C ILE A 78 7.85 -19.35 7.97
N ARG A 79 6.52 -19.50 7.99
CA ARG A 79 5.87 -20.81 7.95
C ARG A 79 6.20 -21.61 6.68
N VAL A 80 6.41 -20.95 5.54
CA VAL A 80 6.81 -21.62 4.29
C VAL A 80 8.30 -22.00 4.32
N LEU A 81 9.12 -21.17 4.97
CA LEU A 81 10.57 -21.35 5.02
C LEU A 81 11.01 -22.37 6.09
N SER A 82 10.17 -22.64 7.10
CA SER A 82 10.51 -23.54 8.21
C SER A 82 10.94 -24.93 7.76
N ASP A 83 10.31 -25.46 6.70
CA ASP A 83 10.59 -26.81 6.18
C ASP A 83 11.99 -26.95 5.59
N THR A 84 12.63 -25.81 5.26
CA THR A 84 13.96 -25.75 4.64
C THR A 84 14.90 -24.85 5.43
N GLU A 85 14.72 -24.75 6.75
CA GLU A 85 15.41 -23.75 7.57
C GLU A 85 16.95 -23.85 7.50
N SER A 86 17.51 -25.05 7.38
CA SER A 86 18.97 -25.24 7.27
C SER A 86 19.53 -24.87 5.89
N SER A 87 18.69 -24.60 4.89
CA SER A 87 19.16 -24.27 3.54
C SER A 87 19.79 -22.89 3.48
N ALA A 88 20.84 -22.73 2.66
CA ALA A 88 21.50 -21.44 2.46
C ALA A 88 20.54 -20.35 1.97
N LYS A 89 19.56 -20.71 1.13
CA LYS A 89 18.53 -19.82 0.63
C LYS A 89 17.63 -19.31 1.76
N THR A 90 17.13 -20.20 2.61
CA THR A 90 16.29 -19.81 3.75
C THR A 90 17.06 -18.96 4.74
N GLN A 91 18.32 -19.30 5.03
CA GLN A 91 19.18 -18.50 5.91
C GLN A 91 19.43 -17.08 5.36
N ALA A 92 19.59 -16.93 4.04
CA ALA A 92 19.70 -15.60 3.42
C ALA A 92 18.40 -14.79 3.55
N GLU A 93 17.24 -15.43 3.35
CA GLU A 93 15.93 -14.79 3.53
C GLU A 93 15.68 -14.39 4.99
N TYR A 94 16.01 -15.26 5.95
CA TYR A 94 15.89 -14.94 7.39
C TYR A 94 16.74 -13.74 7.78
N LYS A 95 17.99 -13.67 7.30
CA LYS A 95 18.86 -12.50 7.54
C LYS A 95 18.28 -11.22 6.95
N LYS A 96 17.76 -11.28 5.72
CA LYS A 96 17.12 -10.14 5.07
C LYS A 96 15.90 -9.64 5.85
N MET A 97 15.06 -10.57 6.31
CA MET A 97 13.88 -10.25 7.13
C MET A 97 14.29 -9.62 8.46
N ALA A 98 15.29 -10.18 9.15
CA ALA A 98 15.79 -9.64 10.41
C ALA A 98 16.32 -8.20 10.27
N GLU A 99 17.08 -7.89 9.20
CA GLU A 99 17.54 -6.53 8.92
C GLU A 99 16.39 -5.57 8.61
N GLN A 100 15.39 -6.03 7.88
CA GLN A 100 14.19 -5.24 7.61
C GLN A 100 13.41 -4.95 8.90
N TRP A 101 13.23 -5.95 9.77
CA TRP A 101 12.56 -5.80 11.06
C TRP A 101 13.29 -4.87 12.00
N LYS A 102 14.63 -4.87 11.98
CA LYS A 102 15.44 -3.90 12.73
C LYS A 102 15.12 -2.46 12.31
N LYS A 103 14.98 -2.21 10.99
CA LYS A 103 14.58 -0.90 10.46
C LYS A 103 13.16 -0.53 10.87
N ILE A 104 12.21 -1.47 10.75
CA ILE A 104 10.82 -1.26 11.18
C ILE A 104 10.76 -0.89 12.66
N ARG A 105 11.47 -1.63 13.51
CA ARG A 105 11.54 -1.34 14.95
C ARG A 105 12.12 0.03 15.24
N SER A 106 13.21 0.42 14.57
CA SER A 106 13.78 1.76 14.71
C SER A 106 12.74 2.82 14.34
N PHE A 107 12.07 2.64 13.22
CA PHE A 107 11.06 3.57 12.73
C PHE A 107 9.87 3.71 13.69
N ILE A 108 9.36 2.60 14.26
CA ILE A 108 8.30 2.66 15.27
C ILE A 108 8.77 3.45 16.50
N ARG A 109 10.02 3.26 16.94
CA ARG A 109 10.57 4.01 18.08
C ARG A 109 10.71 5.51 17.80
N ASP A 110 11.10 5.85 16.58
CA ASP A 110 11.17 7.25 16.16
C ASP A 110 9.78 7.88 16.16
N MET A 111 8.77 7.18 15.62
CA MET A 111 7.37 7.63 15.71
C MET A 111 6.88 7.77 17.17
N GLU A 112 7.24 6.84 18.06
CA GLU A 112 6.90 6.95 19.49
C GLU A 112 7.55 8.16 20.15
N LYS A 113 8.78 8.49 19.76
CA LYS A 113 9.48 9.66 20.26
C LYS A 113 8.80 10.94 19.76
N ASP A 114 8.47 11.00 18.47
CA ASP A 114 7.78 12.14 17.87
C ASP A 114 6.41 12.38 18.52
N LEU A 115 5.67 11.31 18.81
CA LEU A 115 4.37 11.38 19.49
C LEU A 115 4.50 11.96 20.92
N LYS A 116 5.49 11.51 21.69
CA LYS A 116 5.79 12.08 23.01
C LYS A 116 6.21 13.53 22.94
N GLN A 117 7.00 13.91 21.92
CA GLN A 117 7.40 15.29 21.73
C GLN A 117 6.20 16.18 21.41
N ALA A 118 5.27 15.69 20.57
CA ALA A 118 4.04 16.39 20.24
C ALA A 118 3.12 16.59 21.46
N GLU A 119 3.01 15.60 22.36
CA GLU A 119 2.26 15.74 23.63
C GLU A 119 2.82 16.83 24.54
N THR A 120 4.15 16.99 24.55
CA THR A 120 4.85 17.99 25.38
C THR A 120 5.01 19.35 24.71
N ALA A 121 4.71 19.45 23.42
CA ALA A 121 4.81 20.70 22.69
C ALA A 121 3.72 21.67 23.19
N PRO A 122 4.04 22.97 23.38
CA PRO A 122 3.01 23.94 23.69
C PRO A 122 1.94 23.88 22.60
N LEU A 123 0.67 23.81 23.02
CA LEU A 123 -0.45 23.84 22.10
C LEU A 123 -0.29 25.05 21.19
N LYS A 124 -0.32 24.81 19.88
CA LYS A 124 -0.26 25.89 18.90
C LYS A 124 -1.47 26.79 19.13
N THR A 125 -1.22 28.10 19.19
CA THR A 125 -2.30 29.07 19.23
C THR A 125 -3.08 29.01 17.91
N PRO A 126 -4.36 29.43 17.88
CA PRO A 126 -5.09 29.60 16.62
C PRO A 126 -4.29 30.42 15.59
N GLU A 127 -3.56 31.44 16.05
CA GLU A 127 -2.69 32.29 15.22
C GLU A 127 -1.51 31.52 14.62
N ASP A 128 -0.89 30.61 15.37
CA ASP A 128 0.19 29.75 14.86
C ASP A 128 -0.33 28.76 13.82
N ILE A 129 -1.52 28.19 14.04
CA ILE A 129 -2.17 27.30 13.06
C ILE A 129 -2.51 28.05 11.78
N LEU A 130 -3.09 29.26 11.89
CA LEU A 130 -3.40 30.09 10.73
C LEU A 130 -2.13 30.46 9.95
N ARG A 131 -1.03 30.76 10.64
CA ARG A 131 0.26 31.05 10.00
C ARG A 131 0.79 29.85 9.23
N GLU A 132 0.65 28.64 9.76
CA GLU A 132 1.05 27.40 9.08
C GLU A 132 0.18 27.10 7.86
N ILE A 133 -1.15 27.24 7.98
CA ILE A 133 -2.08 27.07 6.85
C ILE A 133 -1.71 28.02 5.71
N GLU A 134 -1.45 29.28 6.03
CA GLU A 134 -1.07 30.29 5.04
C GLU A 134 0.31 29.99 4.41
N ALA A 135 1.27 29.49 5.19
CA ALA A 135 2.56 29.04 4.67
C ALA A 135 2.42 27.85 3.71
N TYR A 136 1.56 26.88 4.02
CA TYR A 136 1.25 25.76 3.14
C TYR A 136 0.54 26.22 1.86
N ARG A 137 -0.44 27.12 1.98
CA ARG A 137 -1.13 27.71 0.81
C ARG A 137 -0.14 28.36 -0.15
N ARG A 138 0.73 29.24 0.34
CA ARG A 138 1.78 29.88 -0.47
C ARG A 138 2.72 28.86 -1.11
N ARG A 139 3.03 27.77 -0.40
CA ARG A 139 3.87 26.71 -0.94
C ARG A 139 3.17 25.96 -2.08
N ILE A 140 1.87 25.67 -1.93
CA ILE A 140 1.05 25.05 -2.98
C ILE A 140 1.01 25.98 -4.19
N GLU A 141 0.65 27.25 -4.01
CA GLU A 141 0.61 28.26 -5.09
C GLU A 141 1.97 28.38 -5.81
N SER A 142 3.09 28.38 -5.06
CA SER A 142 4.43 28.39 -5.64
C SER A 142 4.75 27.14 -6.46
N LEU A 143 4.27 25.97 -6.03
CA LEU A 143 4.45 24.73 -6.77
C LEU A 143 3.58 24.69 -8.03
N GLU A 144 2.35 25.18 -7.95
CA GLU A 144 1.43 25.33 -9.08
C GLU A 144 1.99 26.30 -10.13
N SER A 145 2.44 27.49 -9.71
CA SER A 145 3.08 28.45 -10.62
C SER A 145 4.32 27.88 -11.30
N ARG A 146 5.18 27.15 -10.58
CA ARG A 146 6.32 26.45 -11.18
C ARG A 146 5.89 25.36 -12.16
N LEU A 147 4.77 24.68 -11.89
CA LEU A 147 4.20 23.69 -12.79
C LEU A 147 3.66 24.35 -14.08
N ASP A 148 3.13 25.56 -13.98
CA ASP A 148 2.64 26.35 -15.12
C ASP A 148 3.77 26.88 -16.01
N GLU A 149 4.91 27.26 -15.43
CA GLU A 149 6.08 27.83 -16.13
C GLU A 149 6.98 26.81 -16.84
N MET A 150 6.77 25.51 -16.64
CA MET A 150 7.60 24.48 -17.28
C MET A 150 7.28 24.35 -18.78
N PRO A 151 8.26 24.54 -19.69
CA PRO A 151 8.08 24.30 -21.13
C PRO A 151 7.93 22.79 -21.36
N VAL A 152 6.75 22.36 -21.81
CA VAL A 152 6.18 21.01 -21.58
C VAL A 152 6.71 19.94 -22.56
N PRO A 153 6.69 18.62 -22.21
CA PRO A 153 5.51 17.93 -21.69
C PRO A 153 5.74 17.23 -20.34
N VAL A 154 5.33 17.87 -19.25
CA VAL A 154 4.68 17.10 -18.17
C VAL A 154 3.55 16.35 -18.84
N ASP A 155 3.46 15.05 -18.62
CA ASP A 155 2.32 14.27 -19.01
C ASP A 155 1.04 14.82 -18.34
N ARG A 156 0.40 15.80 -19.00
CA ARG A 156 -0.87 16.42 -18.59
C ARG A 156 -2.07 15.54 -18.93
N MET A 157 -1.88 14.42 -19.64
CA MET A 157 -2.96 13.52 -19.98
C MET A 157 -3.10 12.46 -18.91
N SER A 158 -4.25 12.44 -18.23
CA SER A 158 -4.63 11.27 -17.43
C SER A 158 -4.49 9.99 -18.25
N GLU A 159 -4.18 8.86 -17.61
CA GLU A 159 -4.09 7.57 -18.32
C GLU A 159 -5.38 7.28 -19.12
N ARG A 160 -6.55 7.75 -18.63
CA ARG A 160 -7.80 7.75 -19.38
C ARG A 160 -7.74 8.54 -20.69
N GLN A 161 -7.24 9.78 -20.68
CA GLN A 161 -7.08 10.59 -21.91
C GLN A 161 -6.08 9.96 -22.88
N ARG A 162 -5.04 9.28 -22.37
CA ARG A 162 -4.10 8.53 -23.19
C ARG A 162 -4.75 7.33 -23.86
N VAL A 163 -5.60 6.59 -23.13
CA VAL A 163 -6.43 5.53 -23.70
C VAL A 163 -7.34 6.09 -24.78
N GLU A 164 -8.07 7.17 -24.49
CA GLU A 164 -8.97 7.81 -25.45
C GLU A 164 -8.25 8.20 -26.76
N MET A 165 -7.08 8.83 -26.64
CA MET A 165 -6.29 9.24 -27.79
C MET A 165 -5.81 8.03 -28.60
N ALA A 166 -5.31 6.99 -27.92
CA ALA A 166 -4.90 5.75 -28.59
C ALA A 166 -6.08 5.02 -29.27
N VAL A 167 -7.28 5.09 -28.69
CA VAL A 167 -8.51 4.58 -29.34
C VAL A 167 -8.84 5.39 -30.60
N LYS A 168 -8.73 6.73 -30.57
CA LYS A 168 -8.96 7.59 -31.74
C LYS A 168 -7.94 7.35 -32.86
N GLU A 169 -6.72 6.99 -32.50
CA GLU A 169 -5.64 6.65 -33.42
C GLU A 169 -5.69 5.18 -33.88
N GLU A 170 -6.63 4.39 -33.36
CA GLU A 170 -6.74 2.94 -33.56
C GLU A 170 -5.46 2.15 -33.19
N ASP A 171 -4.63 2.70 -32.30
CA ASP A 171 -3.44 2.03 -31.75
C ASP A 171 -3.85 1.06 -30.63
N TRP A 172 -4.42 -0.08 -31.03
CA TRP A 172 -4.93 -1.10 -30.11
C TRP A 172 -3.86 -1.71 -29.20
N GLN A 173 -2.59 -1.66 -29.60
CA GLN A 173 -1.47 -2.15 -28.79
C GLN A 173 -1.20 -1.21 -27.60
N THR A 174 -1.22 0.09 -27.84
CA THR A 174 -1.13 1.11 -26.79
C THR A 174 -2.37 1.11 -25.91
N VAL A 175 -3.57 0.98 -26.50
CA VAL A 175 -4.85 0.90 -25.77
C VAL A 175 -4.80 -0.18 -24.71
N LYS A 176 -4.41 -1.42 -25.05
CA LYS A 176 -4.31 -2.52 -24.09
C LYS A 176 -3.37 -2.18 -22.92
N THR A 177 -2.16 -1.74 -23.24
CA THR A 177 -1.11 -1.48 -22.24
C THR A 177 -1.53 -0.37 -21.27
N ARG A 178 -2.23 0.65 -21.78
CA ARG A 178 -2.70 1.79 -21.00
C ARG A 178 -3.94 1.44 -20.19
N LEU A 179 -4.89 0.69 -20.75
CA LEU A 179 -6.07 0.20 -20.03
C LEU A 179 -5.68 -0.67 -18.83
N ASP A 180 -4.76 -1.62 -19.00
CA ASP A 180 -4.30 -2.50 -17.91
C ASP A 180 -3.74 -1.68 -16.72
N LYS A 181 -3.02 -0.59 -17.02
CA LYS A 181 -2.51 0.34 -16.00
C LYS A 181 -3.61 1.18 -15.38
N ALA A 182 -4.49 1.74 -16.21
CA ALA A 182 -5.52 2.66 -15.76
C ALA A 182 -6.54 1.96 -14.85
N LEU A 183 -6.99 0.76 -15.23
CA LEU A 183 -7.94 -0.05 -14.46
C LEU A 183 -7.36 -0.58 -13.14
N LEU A 184 -6.03 -0.73 -13.03
CA LEU A 184 -5.38 -1.08 -11.76
C LEU A 184 -5.54 0.02 -10.71
N HIS A 185 -5.53 1.28 -11.13
CA HIS A 185 -5.59 2.44 -10.24
C HIS A 185 -7.01 2.98 -10.09
N TYR A 186 -7.84 2.85 -11.12
CA TYR A 186 -9.20 3.38 -11.19
C TYR A 186 -10.16 2.30 -11.67
N PRO A 187 -10.38 1.24 -10.86
CA PRO A 187 -11.23 0.11 -11.25
C PRO A 187 -12.71 0.51 -11.44
N ASP A 188 -13.15 1.63 -10.87
CA ASP A 188 -14.54 2.11 -10.92
C ASP A 188 -14.75 3.27 -11.91
N ASP A 189 -13.79 3.55 -12.80
CA ASP A 189 -13.97 4.58 -13.84
C ASP A 189 -14.79 4.04 -15.03
N LEU A 190 -16.02 4.52 -15.16
CA LEU A 190 -16.97 4.17 -16.22
C LEU A 190 -16.45 4.40 -17.65
N GLU A 191 -15.59 5.39 -17.88
CA GLU A 191 -15.02 5.65 -19.21
C GLU A 191 -13.97 4.60 -19.57
N LEU A 192 -13.20 4.11 -18.59
CA LEU A 192 -12.22 3.06 -18.84
C LEU A 192 -12.90 1.74 -19.22
N HIS A 193 -14.03 1.41 -18.59
CA HIS A 193 -14.84 0.25 -18.96
C HIS A 193 -15.49 0.41 -20.34
N TYR A 194 -15.89 1.63 -20.70
CA TYR A 194 -16.32 1.93 -22.08
C TYR A 194 -15.18 1.70 -23.08
N TYR A 195 -13.97 2.22 -22.85
CA TYR A 195 -12.84 1.99 -23.75
C TYR A 195 -12.39 0.52 -23.79
N LEU A 196 -12.53 -0.22 -22.69
CA LEU A 196 -12.32 -1.67 -22.66
C LEU A 196 -13.31 -2.40 -23.57
N SER A 197 -14.57 -1.97 -23.60
CA SER A 197 -15.58 -2.54 -24.51
C SER A 197 -15.20 -2.34 -25.98
N LEU A 198 -14.73 -1.14 -26.35
CA LEU A 198 -14.25 -0.84 -27.70
C LEU A 198 -13.03 -1.68 -28.08
N TYR A 199 -12.08 -1.82 -27.15
CA TYR A 199 -10.91 -2.67 -27.34
C TYR A 199 -11.32 -4.13 -27.61
N MET A 200 -12.22 -4.69 -26.79
CA MET A 200 -12.69 -6.07 -26.96
C MET A 200 -13.50 -6.27 -28.25
N GLU A 201 -14.31 -5.27 -28.63
CA GLU A 201 -15.04 -5.25 -29.91
C GLU A 201 -14.07 -5.26 -31.10
N ALA A 202 -13.00 -4.46 -31.06
CA ALA A 202 -11.96 -4.45 -32.10
C ALA A 202 -11.25 -5.82 -32.22
N GLN A 203 -11.13 -6.56 -31.11
CA GLN A 203 -10.64 -7.95 -31.11
C GLN A 203 -11.71 -8.98 -31.51
N LYS A 204 -12.92 -8.54 -31.86
CA LYS A 204 -14.11 -9.38 -32.13
C LYS A 204 -14.49 -10.30 -30.97
N ASN A 205 -14.08 -9.96 -29.76
CA ASN A 205 -14.47 -10.65 -28.53
C ASN A 205 -15.74 -9.99 -27.97
N TYR A 206 -16.85 -10.16 -28.68
CA TYR A 206 -18.13 -9.56 -28.33
C TYR A 206 -18.66 -9.95 -26.94
N PRO A 207 -18.45 -11.18 -26.42
CA PRO A 207 -18.81 -11.50 -25.03
C PRO A 207 -18.05 -10.66 -24.00
N ALA A 208 -16.73 -10.50 -24.14
CA ALA A 208 -15.95 -9.65 -23.22
C ALA A 208 -16.30 -8.16 -23.40
N ALA A 209 -16.60 -7.72 -24.62
CA ALA A 209 -17.07 -6.37 -24.88
C ALA A 209 -18.39 -6.08 -24.16
N ARG A 210 -19.32 -7.05 -24.18
CA ARG A 210 -20.60 -6.97 -23.46
C ARG A 210 -20.37 -6.81 -21.95
N ASP A 211 -19.50 -7.63 -21.37
CA ASP A 211 -19.25 -7.57 -19.93
C ASP A 211 -18.65 -6.21 -19.53
N ALA A 212 -17.73 -5.68 -20.34
CA ALA A 212 -17.14 -4.35 -20.12
C ALA A 212 -18.16 -3.20 -20.26
N ILE A 213 -19.04 -3.21 -21.28
CA ILE A 213 -20.03 -2.14 -21.44
C ILE A 213 -21.13 -2.20 -20.37
N LEU A 214 -21.48 -3.40 -19.89
CA LEU A 214 -22.41 -3.57 -18.77
C LEU A 214 -21.82 -3.00 -17.48
N GLU A 215 -20.52 -3.15 -17.25
CA GLU A 215 -19.85 -2.55 -16.09
C GLU A 215 -19.84 -1.01 -16.17
N ALA A 216 -19.60 -0.43 -17.36
CA ALA A 216 -19.72 1.01 -17.57
C ALA A 216 -21.15 1.52 -17.29
N LEU A 217 -22.18 0.80 -17.74
CA LEU A 217 -23.59 1.12 -17.49
C LEU A 217 -23.97 0.96 -16.01
N ARG A 218 -23.42 -0.06 -15.32
CA ARG A 218 -23.60 -0.28 -13.88
C ARG A 218 -23.05 0.89 -13.07
N LEU A 219 -21.86 1.38 -13.44
CA LEU A 219 -21.20 2.51 -12.80
C LEU A 219 -21.85 3.85 -13.15
N GLY A 220 -22.43 4.00 -14.35
CA GLY A 220 -23.12 5.22 -14.76
C GLY A 220 -24.05 5.03 -15.96
N SER A 221 -25.34 4.83 -15.68
CA SER A 221 -26.37 4.53 -16.69
C SER A 221 -26.90 5.73 -17.48
N ARG A 222 -26.48 6.97 -17.16
CA ARG A 222 -27.07 8.18 -17.74
C ARG A 222 -26.47 8.61 -19.08
N ASN A 223 -25.41 7.96 -19.55
CA ASN A 223 -24.76 8.33 -20.80
C ASN A 223 -25.32 7.54 -21.98
N ALA A 224 -25.99 8.23 -22.92
CA ALA A 224 -26.60 7.62 -24.10
C ALA A 224 -25.60 6.86 -24.99
N ARG A 225 -24.32 7.27 -24.98
CA ARG A 225 -23.26 6.59 -25.76
C ARG A 225 -23.06 5.14 -25.33
N TYR A 226 -23.19 4.84 -24.04
CA TYR A 226 -23.00 3.48 -23.54
C TYR A 226 -24.14 2.56 -23.92
N TRP A 227 -25.38 3.06 -23.88
CA TRP A 227 -26.55 2.32 -24.35
C TRP A 227 -26.47 2.04 -25.84
N SER A 228 -26.05 3.01 -26.65
CA SER A 228 -25.82 2.80 -28.08
C SER A 228 -24.77 1.71 -28.32
N LYS A 229 -23.63 1.78 -27.62
CA LYS A 229 -22.56 0.78 -27.75
C LYS A 229 -23.00 -0.61 -27.26
N ALA A 230 -23.77 -0.69 -26.17
CA ALA A 230 -24.35 -1.95 -25.73
C ALA A 230 -25.24 -2.54 -26.82
N GLY A 231 -26.12 -1.73 -27.43
CA GLY A 231 -26.95 -2.14 -28.57
C GLY A 231 -26.14 -2.71 -29.74
N ASP A 232 -25.05 -2.04 -30.14
CA ASP A 232 -24.16 -2.54 -31.19
C ASP A 232 -23.56 -3.91 -30.82
N ILE A 233 -23.08 -4.07 -29.59
CA ILE A 233 -22.48 -5.31 -29.11
C ILE A 233 -23.53 -6.44 -29.07
N TYR A 234 -24.75 -6.17 -28.60
CA TYR A 234 -25.84 -7.15 -28.59
C TYR A 234 -26.27 -7.56 -30.00
N LEU A 235 -26.24 -6.62 -30.96
CA LEU A 235 -26.48 -6.92 -32.38
C LEU A 235 -25.41 -7.87 -32.94
N GLN A 236 -24.13 -7.63 -32.62
CA GLN A 236 -23.03 -8.53 -33.02
C GLN A 236 -23.14 -9.93 -32.38
N LEU A 237 -23.71 -10.01 -31.18
CA LEU A 237 -23.96 -11.28 -30.49
C LEU A 237 -25.22 -12.02 -30.97
N GLY A 238 -26.07 -11.39 -31.79
CA GLY A 238 -27.36 -11.95 -32.20
C GLY A 238 -28.38 -12.09 -31.05
N LEU A 239 -28.17 -11.36 -29.96
CA LEU A 239 -28.98 -11.41 -28.73
C LEU A 239 -29.98 -10.24 -28.70
N TYR A 240 -30.86 -10.19 -29.70
CA TYR A 240 -31.77 -9.07 -29.95
C TYR A 240 -32.73 -8.75 -28.78
N GLU A 241 -33.17 -9.77 -28.05
CA GLU A 241 -34.14 -9.64 -26.95
C GLU A 241 -33.52 -9.11 -25.63
N GLN A 242 -32.18 -9.13 -25.51
CA GLN A 242 -31.49 -8.71 -24.27
C GLN A 242 -30.96 -7.27 -24.32
N ALA A 243 -31.15 -6.56 -25.44
CA ALA A 243 -30.67 -5.19 -25.63
C ALA A 243 -31.52 -4.12 -24.90
N PHE A 244 -32.70 -4.48 -24.37
CA PHE A 244 -33.68 -3.55 -23.80
C PHE A 244 -34.00 -3.78 -22.32
N GLY A 245 -33.18 -4.54 -21.59
CA GLY A 245 -33.38 -4.87 -20.17
C GLY A 245 -32.66 -3.94 -19.20
#